data_AF-A0A6L4YA13-F1
#
_entry.id   AF-A0A6L4YA13-F1
#
_cell.length_a   1.000
_cell.length_b   1.000
_cell.length_c   1.000
_cell.angle_alpha   90.00
_cell.angle_beta   90.00
_cell.angle_gamma   90.00
#
_symmetry.space_group_name_H-M   'P 1'
#
loop_
_entity.id
_entity.type
_entity.pdbx_description
1 polymer ?
#
loop_
_entity_poly.entity_id
_entity_poly.type
_entity_poly.pdbx_seq_one_letter_code
_entity_poly.pdbx_strand_id
1 'polypeptide(L)'
;MKKDKEPDKDELRVEYKRSDFPGNLVRGKYAKRMKESSNVIVLKPEVAQAFPNEEAVNKALLSLIDIAKKTTHPTINGASPRSRFLAVRLCRTDSLGRSPALLERSAGRP
;
A
#
# COMPACT_ATOMS: atom_id res chain seq x y z
N MET A 1 -38.25 -26.02 7.03
CA MET A 1 -37.55 -24.96 6.26
C MET A 1 -37.20 -23.86 7.24
N LYS A 2 -35.92 -23.60 7.50
CA LYS A 2 -35.51 -22.44 8.30
C LYS A 2 -35.50 -21.24 7.35
N LYS A 3 -36.29 -20.23 7.66
CA LYS A 3 -36.38 -19.00 6.86
C LYS A 3 -35.26 -18.09 7.33
N ASP A 4 -34.24 -17.92 6.49
CA ASP A 4 -33.20 -16.93 6.72
C ASP A 4 -33.85 -15.55 6.63
N LYS A 5 -33.72 -14.76 7.69
CA LYS A 5 -34.21 -13.38 7.72
C LYS A 5 -33.26 -12.56 6.86
N GLU A 6 -33.75 -12.08 5.72
CA GLU A 6 -33.06 -11.03 4.96
C GLU A 6 -32.95 -9.79 5.86
N PRO A 7 -31.76 -9.20 6.04
CA PRO A 7 -31.62 -7.94 6.75
C PRO A 7 -32.32 -6.85 5.92
N ASP A 8 -33.28 -6.19 6.56
CA ASP A 8 -34.05 -5.11 5.97
C ASP A 8 -33.10 -3.99 5.53
N LYS A 9 -33.31 -3.42 4.34
CA LYS A 9 -32.36 -2.50 3.65
C LYS A 9 -32.25 -1.11 4.31
N ASP A 10 -32.76 -0.96 5.53
CA ASP A 10 -32.98 0.28 6.27
C ASP A 10 -32.39 0.20 7.69
N GLU A 11 -31.20 -0.40 7.83
CA GLU A 11 -30.54 -0.62 9.13
C GLU A 11 -30.07 0.67 9.84
N LEU A 12 -30.27 1.84 9.23
CA LEU A 12 -29.94 3.13 9.84
C LEU A 12 -31.00 3.49 10.89
N ARG A 13 -30.59 3.52 12.15
CA ARG A 13 -31.43 4.01 13.25
C ARG A 13 -31.77 5.50 13.03
N VAL A 14 -33.02 5.86 13.27
CA VAL A 14 -33.53 7.24 13.19
C VAL A 14 -32.73 8.17 14.12
N GLU A 15 -32.42 7.72 15.32
CA GLU A 15 -31.64 8.49 16.31
C GLU A 15 -30.76 7.59 17.18
N TYR A 16 -29.67 8.17 17.68
CA TYR A 16 -28.79 7.55 18.68
C TYR A 16 -28.89 8.28 20.01
N LYS A 17 -28.97 7.53 21.10
CA LYS A 17 -28.91 8.04 22.48
C LYS A 17 -27.52 7.82 23.05
N ARG A 18 -27.14 8.64 24.04
CA ARG A 18 -25.83 8.49 24.71
C ARG A 18 -25.67 7.12 25.39
N SER A 19 -26.77 6.53 25.85
CA SER A 19 -26.81 5.19 26.43
C SER A 19 -26.50 4.07 25.44
N ASP A 20 -26.64 4.30 24.12
CA ASP A 20 -26.28 3.32 23.09
C ASP A 20 -24.76 3.13 22.97
N PHE A 21 -23.98 4.03 23.57
CA PHE A 21 -22.52 3.95 23.62
C PHE A 21 -22.08 3.58 25.05
N PRO A 22 -22.11 2.28 25.40
CA PRO A 22 -21.77 1.81 26.75
C PRO A 22 -20.28 2.04 27.09
N GLY A 23 -19.44 2.24 26.07
CA GLY A 23 -18.07 2.71 26.25
C GLY A 23 -17.99 4.22 26.05
N ASN A 24 -17.20 4.90 26.87
CA ASN A 24 -16.97 6.35 26.77
C ASN A 24 -16.70 6.79 25.30
N LEU A 25 -17.29 7.91 24.91
CA LEU A 25 -17.07 8.56 23.61
C LEU A 25 -15.66 9.18 23.59
N VAL A 26 -14.65 8.36 23.29
CA VAL A 26 -13.25 8.79 23.23
C VAL A 26 -12.96 9.47 21.90
N ARG A 27 -12.53 10.74 21.94
CA ARG A 27 -12.07 11.46 20.76
C ARG A 27 -10.86 10.73 20.15
N GLY A 28 -10.93 10.44 18.86
CA GLY A 28 -9.84 9.80 18.14
C GLY A 28 -9.72 8.28 18.31
N LYS A 29 -10.76 7.59 18.83
CA LYS A 29 -10.78 6.12 18.99
C LYS A 29 -10.30 5.34 17.75
N TYR A 30 -10.61 5.84 16.55
CA TYR A 30 -10.23 5.22 15.28
C TYR A 30 -9.23 6.05 14.45
N ALA A 31 -8.66 7.11 15.03
CA ALA A 31 -7.75 8.01 14.30
C ALA A 31 -6.52 7.26 13.77
N LYS A 32 -5.99 6.28 14.50
CA LYS A 32 -4.84 5.47 14.06
C LYS A 32 -5.19 4.61 12.84
N ARG A 33 -6.31 3.87 12.91
CA ARG A 33 -6.80 3.05 11.79
C ARG A 33 -7.06 3.88 10.55
N MET A 34 -7.68 5.06 10.74
CA MET A 34 -7.89 6.00 9.65
C MET A 34 -6.58 6.46 9.04
N LYS A 35 -5.56 6.82 9.84
CA LYS A 35 -4.26 7.24 9.30
C LYS A 35 -3.57 6.15 8.48
N GLU A 36 -3.71 4.89 8.88
CA GLU A 36 -3.11 3.74 8.18
C GLU A 36 -3.81 3.42 6.86
N SER A 37 -5.13 3.61 6.79
CA SER A 37 -5.93 3.25 5.62
C SER A 37 -6.46 4.44 4.82
N SER A 38 -6.14 5.69 5.20
CA SER A 38 -6.63 6.88 4.51
C SER A 38 -5.71 7.28 3.37
N ASN A 39 -6.31 7.67 2.26
CA ASN A 39 -5.62 8.31 1.14
C ASN A 39 -5.34 9.82 1.37
N VAL A 40 -5.56 10.32 2.60
CA VAL A 40 -5.39 11.75 2.93
C VAL A 40 -4.07 11.93 3.67
N ILE A 41 -3.13 12.63 3.04
CA ILE A 41 -1.81 12.95 3.63
C ILE A 41 -1.73 14.45 3.90
N VAL A 42 -1.44 14.80 5.15
CA VAL A 42 -1.20 16.20 5.53
C VAL A 42 0.26 16.54 5.23
N LEU A 43 0.47 17.51 4.33
CA LEU A 43 1.79 18.01 4.01
C LEU A 43 2.35 18.89 5.13
N LYS A 44 3.68 18.97 5.24
CA LYS A 44 4.34 19.98 6.06
C LYS A 44 3.98 21.39 5.55
N PRO A 45 3.87 22.41 6.42
CA PRO A 45 3.42 23.74 6.04
C PRO A 45 4.31 24.38 4.97
N GLU A 46 5.63 24.17 5.05
CA GLU A 46 6.59 24.66 4.06
C GLU A 46 6.32 24.08 2.66
N VAL A 47 6.00 22.78 2.58
CA VAL A 47 5.71 22.10 1.32
C VAL A 47 4.34 22.53 0.79
N ALA A 48 3.35 22.71 1.67
CA ALA A 48 2.03 23.21 1.29
C ALA A 48 2.08 24.65 0.75
N GLN A 49 2.98 25.49 1.28
CA GLN A 49 3.21 26.85 0.75
C GLN A 49 3.86 26.82 -0.64
N ALA A 50 4.82 25.92 -0.86
CA ALA A 50 5.47 25.76 -2.15
C ALA A 50 4.55 25.10 -3.21
N PHE A 51 3.68 24.19 -2.78
CA PHE A 51 2.78 23.42 -3.64
C PHE A 51 1.33 23.53 -3.16
N PRO A 52 0.61 24.59 -3.57
CA PRO A 52 -0.76 24.81 -3.11
C PRO A 52 -1.80 23.86 -3.73
N ASN A 53 -1.48 23.17 -4.83
CA ASN A 53 -2.40 22.29 -5.54
C ASN A 53 -1.81 20.89 -5.76
N GLU A 54 -2.67 19.87 -5.82
CA GLU A 54 -2.30 18.48 -6.05
C GLU A 54 -1.62 18.26 -7.41
N GLU A 55 -2.05 19.01 -8.44
CA GLU A 55 -1.42 18.93 -9.76
C GLU A 55 0.04 19.36 -9.72
N ALA A 56 0.37 20.40 -8.95
CA ALA A 56 1.73 20.91 -8.84
C ALA A 56 2.65 19.89 -8.17
N VAL A 57 2.14 19.21 -7.12
CA VAL A 57 2.85 18.12 -6.44
C VAL A 57 3.10 16.97 -7.41
N ASN A 58 2.06 16.50 -8.08
CA ASN A 58 2.16 15.35 -8.98
C ASN A 58 3.08 15.63 -10.17
N LYS A 59 2.99 16.83 -10.77
CA LYS A 59 3.89 17.26 -11.85
C LYS A 59 5.36 17.27 -11.40
N ALA A 60 5.65 17.74 -10.19
CA ALA A 60 7.01 17.76 -9.64
C ALA A 60 7.56 16.35 -9.35
N LEU A 61 6.74 15.44 -8.82
CA LEU A 61 7.17 14.06 -8.57
C LEU A 61 7.38 13.29 -9.88
N LEU A 62 6.52 13.49 -10.88
CA LEU A 62 6.66 12.88 -12.20
C LEU A 62 7.94 13.36 -12.90
N SER A 63 8.23 14.67 -12.86
CA SER A 63 9.46 15.20 -13.45
C SER A 63 10.71 14.62 -12.80
N LEU A 64 10.71 14.44 -11.47
CA LEU A 64 11.81 13.79 -10.75
C LEU A 64 11.99 12.31 -11.17
N ILE A 65 10.89 11.58 -11.34
CA ILE A 65 10.92 10.19 -11.84
C ILE A 65 11.53 10.13 -13.24
N ASP A 66 11.19 11.08 -14.12
CA ASP A 66 11.74 11.12 -15.48
C ASP A 66 13.22 11.45 -15.50
N ILE A 67 13.67 12.37 -14.64
CA ILE A 67 15.09 12.67 -14.44
C ILE A 67 15.81 11.42 -13.91
N ALA A 68 15.25 10.76 -12.90
CA ALA A 68 15.80 9.52 -12.34
C ALA A 68 15.97 8.46 -13.45
N LYS A 69 14.93 8.21 -14.26
CA LYS A 69 15.00 7.25 -15.38
C LYS A 69 16.11 7.58 -16.39
N LYS A 70 16.24 8.85 -16.77
CA LYS A 70 17.27 9.32 -17.72
C LYS A 70 18.68 9.21 -17.15
N THR A 71 18.85 9.48 -15.86
CA THR A 71 20.16 9.39 -15.19
C THR A 71 20.55 7.95 -14.85
N THR A 72 19.57 7.08 -14.59
CA THR A 72 19.76 5.64 -14.39
C THR A 72 19.86 4.86 -15.70
N HIS A 73 20.15 5.51 -16.85
CA HIS A 73 20.59 4.77 -18.02
C HIS A 73 21.69 3.81 -17.56
N PRO A 74 21.51 2.48 -17.70
CA PRO A 74 22.55 1.54 -17.35
C PRO A 74 23.65 1.90 -18.32
N THR A 75 24.70 2.52 -17.80
CA THR A 75 25.91 2.68 -18.55
C THR A 75 26.31 1.28 -18.98
N ILE A 76 26.14 0.97 -20.25
CA ILE A 76 26.82 -0.14 -20.91
C ILE A 76 28.30 0.28 -20.96
N ASN A 77 28.92 0.43 -19.79
CA ASN A 77 30.29 0.89 -19.67
C ASN A 77 31.15 -0.35 -19.49
N GLY A 78 31.68 -0.78 -20.63
CA GLY A 78 32.95 -1.47 -20.72
C GLY A 78 32.84 -2.98 -20.58
N ALA A 79 32.94 -3.67 -21.71
CA ALA A 79 33.61 -4.96 -21.73
C ALA A 79 34.99 -4.79 -21.05
N SER A 80 35.10 -5.24 -19.80
CA SER A 80 36.35 -5.74 -19.25
C SER A 80 36.08 -7.19 -18.82
N PRO A 81 36.76 -8.19 -19.42
CA PRO A 81 36.55 -9.57 -19.04
C PRO A 81 37.37 -9.78 -17.77
N ARG A 82 36.70 -9.77 -16.61
CA ARG A 82 37.02 -10.48 -15.36
C ARG A 82 36.68 -9.64 -14.13
N SER A 83 35.48 -9.85 -13.60
CA SER A 83 35.34 -10.22 -12.20
C SER A 83 33.96 -10.80 -11.96
N ARG A 84 33.93 -11.99 -11.38
CA ARG A 84 32.71 -12.69 -10.96
C ARG A 84 32.13 -11.92 -9.79
N PHE A 85 31.05 -11.18 -10.01
CA PHE A 85 30.22 -10.67 -8.92
C PHE A 85 28.91 -11.45 -8.88
N LEU A 86 28.62 -12.02 -7.71
CA LEU A 86 27.45 -12.84 -7.42
C LEU A 86 26.17 -12.10 -7.83
N ALA A 87 25.40 -12.71 -8.73
CA ALA A 87 24.03 -12.30 -8.99
C ALA A 87 23.18 -12.57 -7.74
N VAL A 88 22.87 -11.53 -6.97
CA VAL A 88 21.80 -11.60 -5.98
C VAL A 88 20.49 -11.66 -6.76
N ARG A 89 19.95 -12.87 -6.86
CA ARG A 89 18.65 -13.18 -7.45
C ARG A 89 17.58 -12.51 -6.61
N LEU A 90 17.06 -11.35 -7.04
CA LEU A 90 15.81 -10.80 -6.49
C LEU A 90 14.69 -11.80 -6.80
N CYS A 91 14.28 -12.56 -5.80
CA CYS A 91 13.05 -13.32 -5.84
C CYS A 91 11.88 -12.34 -6.03
N ARG A 92 11.20 -12.44 -7.17
CA ARG A 92 9.84 -11.91 -7.33
C ARG A 92 8.96 -12.59 -6.30
N THR A 93 8.49 -11.84 -5.30
CA THR A 93 7.35 -12.25 -4.49
C THR A 93 6.09 -11.82 -5.21
N ASP A 94 5.17 -12.76 -5.42
CA ASP A 94 3.81 -12.43 -5.88
C ASP A 94 3.07 -11.60 -4.83
N SER A 95 2.02 -10.90 -5.27
CA SER A 95 1.20 -9.92 -4.53
C SER A 95 0.51 -10.43 -3.26
N LEU A 96 0.74 -11.67 -2.86
CA LEU A 96 0.23 -12.30 -1.64
C LEU A 96 1.33 -12.83 -0.70
N GLY A 97 2.61 -12.54 -0.96
CA GLY A 97 3.69 -12.74 0.02
C GLY A 97 3.98 -14.19 0.43
N ARG A 98 3.68 -15.19 -0.41
CA ARG A 98 4.10 -16.59 -0.17
C ARG A 98 5.32 -16.95 -1.02
N SER A 99 6.41 -17.35 -0.35
CA SER A 99 7.56 -18.00 -1.00
C SER A 99 7.14 -19.32 -1.66
N PRO A 100 7.57 -19.60 -2.90
CA PRO A 100 7.37 -20.90 -3.53
C PRO A 100 8.50 -21.83 -3.07
N ALA A 101 8.46 -22.24 -1.81
CA ALA A 101 9.35 -23.25 -1.27
C ALA A 101 8.54 -24.06 -0.27
N LEU A 102 7.77 -25.03 -0.78
CA LEU A 102 7.26 -26.26 -0.12
C LEU A 102 6.07 -26.82 -0.92
N LEU A 103 6.28 -27.28 -2.16
CA LEU A 103 5.36 -28.24 -2.77
C LEU A 103 5.98 -29.02 -3.94
N GLU A 104 7.14 -29.64 -3.73
CA GLU A 104 7.66 -30.67 -4.64
C GLU A 104 8.43 -31.72 -3.82
N ARG A 105 7.70 -32.46 -2.98
CA ARG A 105 8.17 -33.72 -2.37
C ARG A 105 6.99 -34.66 -2.15
N SER A 106 6.18 -34.89 -3.18
CA SER A 106 5.23 -36.02 -3.18
C SER A 106 4.77 -36.36 -4.60
N ALA A 107 5.70 -36.59 -5.51
CA ALA A 107 5.43 -37.36 -6.72
C ALA A 107 6.52 -38.41 -6.84
N GLY A 108 6.15 -39.66 -6.58
CA GLY A 108 7.05 -40.79 -6.61
C GLY A 108 7.29 -41.35 -8.02
N ARG A 109 8.20 -42.34 -8.01
CA ARG A 109 8.59 -43.33 -9.04
C ARG A 109 9.77 -42.94 -9.94
N PRO A 110 10.56 -43.91 -10.43
CA PRO A 110 10.48 -45.37 -10.20
C PRO A 110 11.30 -45.88 -9.00
#